data_AF-A0A9Q5HU05-F1
#
_entry.id   AF-A0A9Q5HU05-F1
#
_cell.length_a   1.000
_cell.length_b   1.000
_cell.length_c   1.000
_cell.angle_alpha   90.00
_cell.angle_beta   90.00
_cell.angle_gamma   90.00
#
_symmetry.space_group_name_H-M   'P 1'
#
loop_
_entity.id
_entity.type
_entity.pdbx_description
1 polymer ?
#
loop_
_entity_poly.entity_id
_entity_poly.type
_entity_poly.pdbx_seq_one_letter_code
_entity_poly.pdbx_strand_id
1 'polypeptide(L)'
;MNNPDKISVAAASDAARFAKSVIQYFLDLVLKFGTYRIALSSYDRSDQPVNREAAHAAAAQDAARITSTGEATQPLHTAPSVNLLGITHAEARIITSEEHKALGYRPPQGSLAATAQSATAHHAQEDAEGASERGSQRTSTLKEAARIDAARIASEKGEAVGALPTVGLDEISKEEASRLQSAEHKILGYRPPPGSLASQAQAASDRNTAKQNRINGEGPGGINLNSITQSDASRLMSEEHKRLGHRPPADSLAVQAQSAVSARSD
;
A
#
# COMPACT_ATOMS: atom_id res chain seq x y z
N MET A 1 82.07 -4.68 -36.07
CA MET A 1 81.06 -3.67 -36.47
C MET A 1 79.69 -4.26 -36.12
N ASN A 2 79.20 -4.00 -34.90
CA ASN A 2 77.89 -4.48 -34.46
C ASN A 2 76.85 -3.42 -34.81
N ASN A 3 75.89 -3.81 -35.66
CA ASN A 3 74.89 -2.95 -36.25
C ASN A 3 73.76 -2.69 -35.21
N PRO A 4 73.53 -1.45 -34.75
CA PRO A 4 72.58 -1.14 -33.68
C PRO A 4 71.10 -1.21 -34.09
N ASP A 5 70.79 -1.40 -35.37
CA ASP A 5 69.41 -1.25 -35.88
C ASP A 5 68.48 -2.46 -35.67
N LYS A 6 68.96 -3.56 -35.08
CA LYS A 6 68.14 -4.79 -34.96
C LYS A 6 67.39 -4.96 -33.64
N ILE A 7 67.61 -4.10 -32.64
CA ILE A 7 67.00 -4.26 -31.31
C ILE A 7 65.64 -3.55 -31.18
N SER A 8 65.33 -2.58 -32.05
CA SER A 8 64.10 -1.77 -31.93
C SER A 8 62.81 -2.47 -32.38
N VAL A 9 62.89 -3.38 -33.37
CA VAL A 9 61.69 -3.94 -34.00
C VAL A 9 61.04 -5.06 -33.18
N ALA A 10 61.84 -5.84 -32.43
CA ALA A 10 61.33 -6.92 -31.59
C ALA A 10 60.58 -6.40 -30.35
N ALA A 11 61.11 -5.37 -29.68
CA ALA A 11 60.48 -4.76 -28.52
C ALA A 11 59.17 -4.01 -28.87
N ALA A 12 59.12 -3.36 -30.04
CA ALA A 12 57.91 -2.71 -30.52
C ALA A 12 56.79 -3.71 -30.88
N SER A 13 57.17 -4.90 -31.37
CA SER A 13 56.22 -5.97 -31.71
C SER A 13 55.56 -6.58 -30.47
N ASP A 14 56.29 -6.78 -29.38
CA ASP A 14 55.73 -7.33 -28.14
C ASP A 14 54.86 -6.31 -27.38
N ALA A 15 55.23 -5.03 -27.39
CA ALA A 15 54.37 -3.96 -26.86
C ALA A 15 53.04 -3.86 -27.64
N ALA A 16 53.08 -4.00 -28.96
CA ALA A 16 51.89 -3.99 -29.80
C ALA A 16 50.99 -5.23 -29.57
N ARG A 17 51.58 -6.41 -29.31
CA ARG A 17 50.82 -7.61 -28.95
C ARG A 17 50.18 -7.50 -27.56
N PHE A 18 50.88 -6.92 -26.60
CA PHE A 18 50.34 -6.70 -25.25
C PHE A 18 49.18 -5.69 -25.29
N ALA A 19 49.33 -4.58 -26.02
CA ALA A 19 48.26 -3.60 -26.21
C ALA A 19 47.04 -4.21 -26.91
N LYS A 20 47.24 -5.04 -27.96
CA LYS A 20 46.14 -5.78 -28.60
C LYS A 20 45.46 -6.75 -27.64
N SER A 21 46.21 -7.47 -26.82
CA SER A 21 45.65 -8.41 -25.84
C SER A 21 44.80 -7.69 -24.79
N VAL A 22 45.28 -6.56 -24.25
CA VAL A 22 44.54 -5.75 -23.27
C VAL A 22 43.27 -5.14 -23.89
N ILE A 23 43.37 -4.61 -25.12
CA ILE A 23 42.21 -4.05 -25.83
C ILE A 23 41.20 -5.15 -26.16
N GLN A 24 41.65 -6.34 -26.58
CA GLN A 24 40.77 -7.47 -26.84
C GLN A 24 40.10 -7.96 -25.55
N TYR A 25 40.82 -8.00 -24.42
CA TYR A 25 40.25 -8.34 -23.12
C TYR A 25 39.21 -7.29 -22.67
N PHE A 26 39.46 -6.01 -22.94
CA PHE A 26 38.51 -4.94 -22.64
C PHE A 26 37.28 -4.98 -23.56
N LEU A 27 37.45 -5.32 -24.84
CA LEU A 27 36.35 -5.55 -25.78
C LEU A 27 35.54 -6.80 -25.43
N ASP A 28 36.19 -7.89 -25.02
CA ASP A 28 35.51 -9.09 -24.51
C ASP A 28 34.79 -8.82 -23.19
N LEU A 29 35.36 -7.97 -22.32
CA LEU A 29 34.73 -7.54 -21.08
C LEU A 29 33.53 -6.62 -21.40
N VAL A 30 33.67 -5.67 -22.31
CA VAL A 30 32.56 -4.79 -22.75
C VAL A 30 31.53 -5.56 -23.58
N LEU A 31 31.86 -6.67 -24.23
CA LEU A 31 30.88 -7.52 -24.91
C LEU A 31 30.20 -8.51 -23.94
N LYS A 32 30.92 -9.06 -22.95
CA LYS A 32 30.33 -9.89 -21.87
C LYS A 32 29.52 -9.08 -20.87
N PHE A 33 29.84 -7.81 -20.65
CA PHE A 33 29.16 -6.93 -19.70
C PHE A 33 28.30 -5.82 -20.35
N GLY A 34 28.49 -5.51 -21.64
CA GLY A 34 27.76 -4.45 -22.36
C GLY A 34 26.45 -4.88 -23.01
N THR A 35 26.09 -6.16 -22.90
CA THR A 35 24.69 -6.61 -23.08
C THR A 35 23.96 -6.78 -21.76
N TYR A 36 24.45 -6.20 -20.66
CA TYR A 36 23.55 -5.67 -19.65
C TYR A 36 22.97 -4.36 -20.17
N ARG A 37 22.22 -4.45 -21.29
CA ARG A 37 21.05 -3.60 -21.43
C ARG A 37 20.31 -3.81 -20.12
N ILE A 38 20.25 -2.73 -19.37
CA ILE A 38 19.19 -2.47 -18.42
C ILE A 38 17.89 -2.62 -19.23
N ALA A 39 17.44 -3.87 -19.39
CA ALA A 39 16.12 -4.19 -18.94
C ALA A 39 16.21 -3.90 -17.42
N LEU A 40 15.67 -2.83 -16.82
CA LEU A 40 14.34 -2.27 -17.01
C LEU A 40 13.41 -3.20 -17.80
N SER A 41 13.54 -4.50 -17.48
CA SER A 41 12.40 -5.32 -17.16
C SER A 41 11.70 -4.44 -16.14
N SER A 42 10.62 -3.81 -16.59
CA SER A 42 9.43 -3.69 -15.77
C SER A 42 9.33 -4.99 -14.97
N TYR A 43 10.04 -5.02 -13.84
CA TYR A 43 9.75 -5.95 -12.78
C TYR A 43 8.39 -5.49 -12.37
N ASP A 44 7.44 -6.15 -13.02
CA ASP A 44 6.04 -6.12 -12.75
C ASP A 44 5.94 -6.30 -11.24
N ARG A 45 5.68 -5.18 -10.57
CA ARG A 45 5.61 -5.11 -9.12
C ARG A 45 4.31 -5.75 -8.63
N SER A 46 3.51 -6.33 -9.54
CA SER A 46 2.27 -7.04 -9.28
C SER A 46 2.45 -8.50 -8.85
N ASP A 47 3.68 -9.05 -8.86
CA ASP A 47 3.89 -10.50 -8.63
C ASP A 47 4.90 -10.81 -7.50
N GLN A 48 5.16 -9.87 -6.60
CA GLN A 48 5.77 -10.22 -5.31
C GLN A 48 4.63 -10.65 -4.36
N PRO A 49 4.40 -11.96 -4.14
CA PRO A 49 3.41 -12.39 -3.17
C PRO A 49 3.79 -11.73 -1.85
N VAL A 50 2.83 -11.16 -1.12
CA VAL A 50 3.11 -10.60 0.21
C VAL A 50 3.93 -11.62 0.98
N ASN A 51 5.21 -11.27 1.21
CA ASN A 51 6.15 -12.17 1.84
C ASN A 51 5.52 -12.59 3.16
N ARG A 52 5.58 -13.88 3.52
CA ARG A 52 4.93 -14.41 4.75
C ARG A 52 5.24 -13.56 5.98
N GLU A 53 6.43 -12.98 6.00
CA GLU A 53 6.92 -12.04 7.00
C GLU A 53 6.20 -10.68 6.97
N ALA A 54 5.94 -10.11 5.79
CA ALA A 54 5.16 -8.88 5.63
C ALA A 54 3.71 -9.06 6.07
N ALA A 55 3.08 -10.18 5.69
CA ALA A 55 1.72 -10.51 6.13
C ALA A 55 1.65 -10.70 7.65
N HIS A 56 2.65 -11.35 8.25
CA HIS A 56 2.73 -11.52 9.69
C HIS A 56 3.01 -10.20 10.43
N ALA A 57 3.85 -9.32 9.88
CA ALA A 57 4.13 -8.01 10.46
C ALA A 57 2.90 -7.08 10.42
N ALA A 58 2.19 -7.05 9.28
CA ALA A 58 0.94 -6.30 9.14
C ALA A 58 -0.15 -6.83 10.09
N ALA A 59 -0.30 -8.16 10.17
CA ALA A 59 -1.24 -8.78 11.09
C ALA A 59 -0.88 -8.54 12.57
N ALA A 60 0.41 -8.53 12.92
CA ALA A 60 0.86 -8.23 14.28
C ALA A 60 0.57 -6.79 14.69
N GLN A 61 0.77 -5.85 13.78
CA GLN A 61 0.45 -4.44 14.00
C GLN A 61 -1.06 -4.23 14.15
N ASP A 62 -1.86 -4.86 13.31
CA ASP A 62 -3.31 -4.74 13.42
C ASP A 62 -3.85 -5.42 14.68
N ALA A 63 -3.32 -6.59 15.04
CA ALA A 63 -3.65 -7.24 16.30
C ALA A 63 -3.25 -6.39 17.51
N ALA A 64 -2.10 -5.71 17.48
CA ALA A 64 -1.70 -4.75 18.51
C ALA A 64 -2.63 -3.52 18.56
N ARG A 65 -3.11 -3.05 17.40
CA ARG A 65 -4.14 -2.01 17.31
C ARG A 65 -5.46 -2.48 17.93
N ILE A 66 -5.92 -3.69 17.60
CA ILE A 66 -7.19 -4.26 18.08
C ILE A 66 -7.15 -4.54 19.58
N THR A 67 -6.05 -5.08 20.09
CA THR A 67 -5.87 -5.35 21.52
C THR A 67 -5.72 -4.07 22.34
N SER A 68 -5.11 -3.01 21.79
CA SER A 68 -5.07 -1.69 22.43
C SER A 68 -6.41 -0.94 22.35
N THR A 69 -7.30 -1.32 21.42
CA THR A 69 -8.65 -0.75 21.25
C THR A 69 -9.76 -1.67 21.76
N GLY A 70 -9.45 -2.63 22.64
CA GLY A 70 -10.38 -3.63 23.16
C GLY A 70 -11.51 -3.06 24.01
N GLU A 71 -12.48 -2.41 23.38
CA GLU A 71 -13.87 -2.28 23.82
C GLU A 71 -14.72 -1.86 22.61
N ALA A 72 -15.81 -2.62 22.42
CA ALA A 72 -16.70 -2.49 21.29
C ALA A 72 -17.31 -1.09 21.17
N THR A 73 -17.46 -0.61 19.93
CA THR A 73 -18.41 0.43 19.54
C THR A 73 -18.17 1.79 20.21
N GLN A 74 -17.26 2.59 19.66
CA GLN A 74 -17.40 4.05 19.74
C GLN A 74 -17.21 4.68 18.35
N PRO A 75 -18.16 5.52 17.90
CA PRO A 75 -18.04 6.30 16.67
C PRO A 75 -17.03 7.43 16.90
N LEU A 76 -16.26 7.77 15.86
CA LEU A 76 -15.29 8.86 15.84
C LEU A 76 -14.23 8.78 16.95
N HIS A 77 -12.98 8.55 16.56
CA HIS A 77 -11.86 9.01 17.39
C HIS A 77 -12.02 10.52 17.59
N THR A 78 -12.58 10.90 18.73
CA THR A 78 -12.45 12.25 19.27
C THR A 78 -10.96 12.41 19.48
N ALA A 79 -10.32 13.13 18.55
CA ALA A 79 -8.90 13.41 18.64
C ALA A 79 -8.58 13.91 20.07
N PRO A 80 -7.49 13.47 20.69
CA PRO A 80 -7.04 14.06 21.95
C PRO A 80 -7.03 15.58 21.77
N SER A 81 -7.88 16.28 22.53
CA SER A 81 -8.13 17.70 22.37
C SER A 81 -6.91 18.47 22.85
N VAL A 82 -6.00 18.76 21.92
CA VAL A 82 -4.89 19.67 22.15
C VAL A 82 -5.49 21.08 22.26
N ASN A 83 -5.40 21.69 23.44
CA ASN A 83 -5.73 23.10 23.62
C ASN A 83 -4.67 23.98 22.92
N LEU A 84 -4.98 24.38 21.69
CA LEU A 84 -4.12 25.22 20.85
C LEU A 84 -4.02 26.67 21.37
N LEU A 85 -4.99 27.15 22.16
CA LEU A 85 -4.98 28.51 22.71
C LEU A 85 -3.95 28.69 23.84
N GLY A 86 -3.52 27.58 24.44
CA GLY A 86 -2.54 27.57 25.52
C GLY A 86 -1.16 27.05 25.09
N ILE A 87 -0.95 26.77 23.80
CA ILE A 87 0.24 26.03 23.38
C ILE A 87 1.49 26.90 23.41
N THR A 88 2.56 26.35 23.98
CA THR A 88 3.87 26.99 24.04
C THR A 88 4.73 26.65 22.81
N HIS A 89 5.78 27.44 22.56
CA HIS A 89 6.72 27.16 21.47
C HIS A 89 7.40 25.80 21.60
N ALA A 90 7.69 25.36 22.83
CA ALA A 90 8.27 24.06 23.08
C ALA A 90 7.31 22.91 22.71
N GLU A 91 6.04 23.04 23.07
CA GLU A 91 5.00 22.04 22.77
C GLU A 91 4.70 21.95 21.27
N ALA A 92 4.62 23.09 20.58
CA ALA A 92 4.48 23.11 19.13
C ALA A 92 5.64 22.40 18.41
N ARG A 93 6.88 22.54 18.91
CA ARG A 93 8.04 21.79 18.39
C ARG A 93 7.94 20.28 18.63
N ILE A 94 7.39 19.85 19.77
CA ILE A 94 7.14 18.43 20.05
C ILE A 94 6.14 17.86 19.04
N ILE A 95 5.01 18.54 18.83
CA ILE A 95 3.99 18.12 17.86
C ILE A 95 4.61 18.03 16.46
N THR A 96 5.31 19.08 16.03
CA THR A 96 5.96 19.13 14.71
C THR A 96 6.95 17.97 14.53
N SER A 97 7.76 17.68 15.54
CA SER A 97 8.77 16.63 15.46
C SER A 97 8.15 15.23 15.40
N GLU A 98 7.09 14.96 16.16
CA GLU A 98 6.42 13.66 16.11
C GLU A 98 5.63 13.49 14.81
N GLU A 99 4.93 14.52 14.32
CA GLU A 99 4.23 14.45 13.03
C GLU A 99 5.22 14.25 11.89
N HIS A 100 6.33 15.00 11.84
CA HIS A 100 7.38 14.79 10.84
C HIS A 100 7.93 13.37 10.91
N LYS A 101 8.15 12.85 12.12
CA LYS A 101 8.66 11.49 12.33
C LYS A 101 7.65 10.43 11.87
N ALA A 102 6.36 10.66 12.10
CA ALA A 102 5.30 9.74 11.70
C ALA A 102 5.03 9.78 10.19
N LEU A 103 5.08 10.96 9.57
CA LEU A 103 4.90 11.15 8.13
C LEU A 103 6.17 10.85 7.31
N GLY A 104 7.36 10.95 7.91
CA GLY A 104 8.63 10.84 7.19
C GLY A 104 8.98 12.06 6.31
N TYR A 105 8.14 13.09 6.29
CA TYR A 105 8.37 14.35 5.57
C TYR A 105 7.81 15.54 6.37
N ARG A 106 8.06 16.76 5.87
CA ARG A 106 7.60 17.99 6.51
C ARG A 106 6.06 18.03 6.62
N PRO A 107 5.49 18.25 7.82
CA PRO A 107 4.05 18.33 7.99
C PRO A 107 3.42 19.33 7.01
N PRO A 108 2.34 18.96 6.30
CA PRO A 108 1.70 19.83 5.33
C PRO A 108 0.95 20.98 6.01
N GLN A 109 0.53 21.98 5.22
CA GLN A 109 -0.36 23.02 5.71
C GLN A 109 -1.73 22.41 6.09
N GLY A 110 -2.35 22.94 7.15
CA GLY A 110 -3.60 22.39 7.70
C GLY A 110 -3.41 21.18 8.62
N SER A 111 -2.17 20.75 8.89
CA SER A 111 -1.86 19.79 9.95
C SER A 111 -1.97 20.41 11.34
N LEU A 112 -2.07 19.56 12.36
CA LEU A 112 -2.03 19.96 13.75
C LEU A 112 -0.70 20.66 14.08
N ALA A 113 0.44 20.18 13.55
CA ALA A 113 1.73 20.88 13.67
C ALA A 113 1.71 22.28 13.07
N ALA A 114 1.17 22.45 11.86
CA ALA A 114 1.08 23.77 11.22
C ALA A 114 0.19 24.73 12.02
N THR A 115 -0.92 24.22 12.55
CA THR A 115 -1.87 24.99 13.37
C THR A 115 -1.24 25.39 14.71
N ALA A 116 -0.52 24.46 15.36
CA ALA A 116 0.24 24.72 16.58
C ALA A 116 1.29 25.81 16.38
N GLN A 117 2.07 25.75 15.29
CA GLN A 117 3.06 26.78 14.98
C GLN A 117 2.41 28.15 14.74
N SER A 118 1.31 28.20 14.00
CA SER A 118 0.55 29.42 13.76
C SER A 118 0.04 30.02 15.08
N ALA A 119 -0.56 29.21 15.95
CA ALA A 119 -1.01 29.66 17.28
C ALA A 119 0.15 30.26 18.08
N THR A 120 1.31 29.61 18.14
CA THR A 120 2.48 30.17 18.86
C THR A 120 2.98 31.48 18.28
N ALA A 121 2.91 31.67 16.96
CA ALA A 121 3.31 32.92 16.32
C ALA A 121 2.36 34.08 16.69
N HIS A 122 1.05 33.81 16.73
CA HIS A 122 0.06 34.79 17.19
C HIS A 122 0.28 35.16 18.66
N HIS A 123 0.51 34.18 19.53
CA HIS A 123 0.77 34.46 20.93
C HIS A 123 2.08 35.20 21.20
N ALA A 124 3.11 35.00 20.36
CA ALA A 124 4.36 35.75 20.48
C ALA A 124 4.18 37.24 20.13
N GLN A 125 3.15 37.57 19.35
CA GLN A 125 2.82 38.93 18.98
C GLN A 125 1.91 39.62 20.02
N GLU A 126 1.11 38.85 20.75
CA GLU A 126 0.11 39.37 21.69
C GLU A 126 0.57 39.43 23.15
N ASP A 127 1.44 38.52 23.62
CA ASP A 127 1.86 38.49 25.04
C ASP A 127 3.31 38.00 25.22
N ALA A 128 4.24 38.95 25.37
CA ALA A 128 5.64 38.65 25.75
C ALA A 128 5.80 38.31 27.26
N GLU A 129 4.87 38.76 28.13
CA GLU A 129 4.99 38.62 29.59
C GLU A 129 4.19 37.44 30.20
N GLY A 130 3.22 36.87 29.46
CA GLY A 130 2.33 35.80 29.95
C GLY A 130 2.73 34.36 29.61
N ALA A 131 3.96 34.12 29.14
CA ALA A 131 4.38 32.81 28.65
C ALA A 131 4.44 31.71 29.74
N SER A 132 4.53 32.10 31.02
CA SER A 132 4.77 31.16 32.12
C SER A 132 3.50 30.66 32.83
N GLU A 133 2.31 31.20 32.53
CA GLU A 133 1.02 30.80 33.13
C GLU A 133 0.18 29.87 32.23
N ARG A 134 0.63 29.65 30.99
CA ARG A 134 -0.04 28.74 30.06
C ARG A 134 0.19 27.30 30.50
N GLY A 135 -0.87 26.65 30.98
CA GLY A 135 -0.81 25.32 31.55
C GLY A 135 -0.12 24.32 30.62
N SER A 136 0.98 23.73 31.09
CA SER A 136 1.73 22.76 30.29
C SER A 136 0.89 21.51 30.04
N GLN A 137 0.75 21.17 28.78
CA GLN A 137 0.09 19.94 28.37
C GLN A 137 1.02 18.75 28.59
N ARG A 138 0.44 17.60 28.93
CA ARG A 138 1.25 16.39 29.07
C ARG A 138 1.93 16.08 27.74
N THR A 139 3.24 15.90 27.76
CA THR A 139 4.00 15.60 26.55
C THR A 139 3.48 14.34 25.85
N SER A 140 3.03 13.34 26.60
CA SER A 140 2.41 12.13 26.04
C SER A 140 1.15 12.42 25.22
N THR A 141 0.29 13.36 25.65
CA THR A 141 -0.95 13.70 24.92
C THR A 141 -0.63 14.43 23.63
N LEU A 142 0.40 15.29 23.63
CA LEU A 142 0.86 15.99 22.43
C LEU A 142 1.42 15.04 21.37
N LYS A 143 2.25 14.08 21.79
CA LYS A 143 2.82 13.08 20.89
C LYS A 143 1.75 12.17 20.30
N GLU A 144 0.76 11.80 21.09
CA GLU A 144 -0.34 10.97 20.63
C GLU A 144 -1.22 11.71 19.61
N ALA A 145 -1.56 12.97 19.90
CA ALA A 145 -2.31 13.83 18.98
C ALA A 145 -1.59 13.99 17.63
N ALA A 146 -0.27 14.23 17.67
CA ALA A 146 0.58 14.34 16.49
C ALA A 146 0.57 13.06 15.63
N ARG A 147 0.63 11.88 16.26
CA ARG A 147 0.58 10.60 15.54
C ARG A 147 -0.77 10.34 14.91
N ILE A 148 -1.85 10.67 15.62
CA ILE A 148 -3.21 10.52 15.11
C ILE A 148 -3.44 11.44 13.90
N ASP A 149 -2.97 12.70 13.99
CA ASP A 149 -3.09 13.64 12.87
C ASP A 149 -2.24 13.20 11.67
N ALA A 150 -1.02 12.73 11.91
CA ALA A 150 -0.18 12.14 10.86
C ALA A 150 -0.85 10.94 10.17
N ALA A 151 -1.47 10.05 10.95
CA ALA A 151 -2.20 8.90 10.40
C ALA A 151 -3.41 9.32 9.56
N ARG A 152 -4.14 10.37 10.00
CA ARG A 152 -5.23 10.98 9.24
C ARG A 152 -4.72 11.55 7.92
N ILE A 153 -3.66 12.36 7.95
CA ILE A 153 -3.06 12.98 6.76
C ILE A 153 -2.55 11.93 5.78
N ALA A 154 -1.87 10.90 6.27
CA ALA A 154 -1.41 9.78 5.44
C ALA A 154 -2.58 9.06 4.76
N SER A 155 -3.70 8.91 5.46
CA SER A 155 -4.93 8.31 4.93
C SER A 155 -5.62 9.21 3.89
N GLU A 156 -5.66 10.52 4.12
CA GLU A 156 -6.29 11.50 3.22
C GLU A 156 -5.50 11.70 1.92
N LYS A 157 -4.17 11.65 2.00
CA LYS A 157 -3.30 11.90 0.84
C LYS A 157 -3.15 10.68 -0.07
N GLY A 158 -3.73 9.53 0.30
CA GLY A 158 -3.50 8.24 -0.38
C GLY A 158 -2.02 7.82 -0.35
N GLU A 159 -1.21 8.49 0.45
CA GLU A 159 0.24 8.42 0.46
C GLU A 159 0.64 7.93 1.85
N ALA A 160 0.42 6.62 2.05
CA ALA A 160 0.95 5.88 3.20
C ALA A 160 2.47 5.74 3.05
N VAL A 161 3.20 6.85 3.17
CA VAL A 161 4.67 6.84 3.18
C VAL A 161 5.09 7.04 4.62
N GLY A 162 5.55 5.94 5.24
CA GLY A 162 5.97 5.87 6.65
C GLY A 162 5.52 4.59 7.36
N ALA A 163 4.51 3.89 6.82
CA ALA A 163 4.08 2.60 7.34
C ALA A 163 4.81 1.45 6.62
N LEU A 164 5.39 0.56 7.43
CA LEU A 164 5.79 -0.82 7.10
C LEU A 164 4.68 -1.54 6.30
N PRO A 165 5.02 -2.63 5.58
CA PRO A 165 4.45 -3.00 4.28
C PRO A 165 2.92 -2.87 4.25
N THR A 166 2.44 -1.79 3.65
CA THR A 166 1.04 -1.65 3.27
C THR A 166 0.78 -2.74 2.23
N VAL A 167 0.03 -3.76 2.62
CA VAL A 167 -0.52 -4.70 1.66
C VAL A 167 -1.42 -3.88 0.75
N GLY A 168 -1.04 -3.73 -0.52
CA GLY A 168 -1.87 -3.06 -1.51
C GLY A 168 -3.18 -3.81 -1.62
N LEU A 169 -4.23 -3.28 -0.97
CA LEU A 169 -5.54 -3.93 -0.97
C LEU A 169 -6.17 -3.92 -2.37
N ASP A 170 -5.73 -3.01 -3.23
CA ASP A 170 -6.29 -2.82 -4.58
C ASP A 170 -6.03 -4.01 -5.51
N GLU A 171 -4.96 -4.78 -5.30
CA GLU A 171 -4.57 -5.92 -6.13
C GLU A 171 -4.47 -7.24 -5.35
N ILE A 172 -4.98 -7.27 -4.11
CA ILE A 172 -4.83 -8.44 -3.26
C ILE A 172 -5.58 -9.66 -3.79
N SER A 173 -4.90 -10.81 -3.79
CA SER A 173 -5.48 -12.11 -4.13
C SER A 173 -6.21 -12.77 -2.96
N LYS A 174 -7.03 -13.78 -3.25
CA LYS A 174 -7.79 -14.53 -2.24
C LYS A 174 -6.86 -15.30 -1.29
N GLU A 175 -5.77 -15.83 -1.82
CA GLU A 175 -4.73 -16.53 -1.10
C GLU A 175 -4.03 -15.60 -0.10
N GLU A 176 -3.73 -14.37 -0.52
CA GLU A 176 -3.06 -13.37 0.32
C GLU A 176 -3.98 -12.83 1.40
N ALA A 177 -5.24 -12.54 1.07
CA ALA A 177 -6.26 -12.17 2.05
C ALA A 177 -6.47 -13.28 3.08
N SER A 178 -6.45 -14.55 2.67
CA SER A 178 -6.59 -15.71 3.56
C SER A 178 -5.36 -15.90 4.46
N ARG A 179 -4.15 -15.66 3.92
CA ARG A 179 -2.91 -15.65 4.70
C ARG A 179 -2.91 -14.56 5.77
N LEU A 180 -3.36 -13.35 5.44
CA LEU A 180 -3.52 -12.26 6.39
C LEU A 180 -4.51 -12.62 7.51
N GLN A 181 -5.69 -13.13 7.15
CA GLN A 181 -6.67 -13.59 8.13
C GLN A 181 -6.10 -14.68 9.04
N SER A 182 -5.36 -15.64 8.49
CA SER A 182 -4.75 -16.73 9.25
C SER A 182 -3.64 -16.23 10.18
N ALA A 183 -2.83 -15.25 9.75
CA ALA A 183 -1.81 -14.63 10.57
C ALA A 183 -2.46 -13.85 11.72
N GLU A 184 -3.45 -13.03 11.43
CA GLU A 184 -4.13 -12.19 12.42
C GLU A 184 -4.91 -13.05 13.44
N HIS A 185 -5.59 -14.10 12.98
CA HIS A 185 -6.24 -15.08 13.87
C HIS A 185 -5.23 -15.77 14.80
N LYS A 186 -4.04 -16.12 14.31
CA LYS A 186 -2.99 -16.75 15.14
C LYS A 186 -2.45 -15.80 16.20
N ILE A 187 -2.41 -14.50 15.91
CA ILE A 187 -1.87 -13.49 16.81
C ILE A 187 -2.93 -13.08 17.85
N LEU A 188 -4.17 -12.89 17.43
CA LEU A 188 -5.29 -12.56 18.32
C LEU A 188 -5.76 -13.77 19.15
N GLY A 189 -5.63 -14.98 18.62
CA GLY A 189 -6.16 -16.20 19.22
C GLY A 189 -7.66 -16.40 18.98
N TYR A 190 -8.31 -15.50 18.23
CA TYR A 190 -9.73 -15.55 17.86
C TYR A 190 -9.94 -14.96 16.46
N ARG A 191 -11.15 -15.10 15.93
CA ARG A 191 -11.50 -14.62 14.59
C ARG A 191 -11.31 -13.09 14.50
N PRO A 192 -10.57 -12.59 13.48
CA PRO A 192 -10.41 -11.17 13.25
C PRO A 192 -11.77 -10.44 13.23
N PRO A 193 -11.93 -9.34 13.98
CA PRO A 193 -13.18 -8.59 14.03
C PRO A 193 -13.46 -7.87 12.70
N PRO A 194 -14.73 -7.49 12.44
CA PRO A 194 -15.06 -6.64 11.29
C PRO A 194 -14.35 -5.29 11.40
N GLY A 195 -13.75 -4.82 10.31
CA GLY A 195 -12.93 -3.59 10.28
C GLY A 195 -11.42 -3.82 10.46
N SER A 196 -11.01 -5.06 10.78
CA SER A 196 -9.59 -5.44 10.78
C SER A 196 -8.99 -5.46 9.39
N LEU A 197 -7.66 -5.43 9.30
CA LEU A 197 -6.91 -5.45 8.05
C LEU A 197 -7.22 -6.74 7.26
N ALA A 198 -7.34 -7.90 7.94
CA ALA A 198 -7.80 -9.12 7.29
C ALA A 198 -9.21 -9.01 6.72
N SER A 199 -10.14 -8.38 7.45
CA SER A 199 -11.52 -8.21 6.95
C SER A 199 -11.58 -7.29 5.73
N GLN A 200 -10.76 -6.24 5.70
CA GLN A 200 -10.65 -5.30 4.58
C GLN A 200 -9.98 -5.98 3.36
N ALA A 201 -8.95 -6.79 3.61
CA ALA A 201 -8.28 -7.61 2.61
C ALA A 201 -9.23 -8.62 1.93
N GLN A 202 -10.06 -9.32 2.71
CA GLN A 202 -11.07 -10.23 2.17
C GLN A 202 -12.09 -9.49 1.30
N ALA A 203 -12.60 -8.36 1.80
CA ALA A 203 -13.55 -7.55 1.05
C ALA A 203 -12.96 -7.00 -0.26
N ALA A 204 -11.67 -6.67 -0.28
CA ALA A 204 -11.00 -6.20 -1.48
C ALA A 204 -10.76 -7.33 -2.49
N SER A 205 -10.31 -8.51 -2.03
CA SER A 205 -10.20 -9.71 -2.86
C SER A 205 -11.54 -10.11 -3.51
N ASP A 206 -12.64 -10.06 -2.76
CA ASP A 206 -13.97 -10.39 -3.30
C ASP A 206 -14.41 -9.41 -4.40
N ARG A 207 -14.06 -8.12 -4.28
CA ARG A 207 -14.30 -7.14 -5.35
C ARG A 207 -13.43 -7.41 -6.57
N ASN A 208 -12.18 -7.81 -6.37
CA ASN A 208 -11.23 -8.07 -7.45
C ASN A 208 -11.61 -9.32 -8.25
N THR A 209 -12.01 -10.39 -7.58
CA THR A 209 -12.56 -11.58 -8.23
C THR A 209 -13.84 -11.25 -9.00
N ALA A 210 -14.76 -10.45 -8.44
CA ALA A 210 -15.95 -10.01 -9.15
C ALA A 210 -15.63 -9.18 -10.41
N LYS A 211 -14.59 -8.33 -10.36
CA LYS A 211 -14.11 -7.58 -11.54
C LYS A 211 -13.49 -8.51 -12.59
N GLN A 212 -12.61 -9.42 -12.20
CA GLN A 212 -11.98 -10.39 -13.10
C GLN A 212 -13.01 -11.28 -13.79
N ASN A 213 -14.00 -11.76 -13.04
CA ASN A 213 -15.12 -12.53 -13.55
C ASN A 213 -15.88 -11.78 -14.68
N ARG A 214 -16.16 -10.49 -14.48
CA ARG A 214 -16.78 -9.64 -15.52
C ARG A 214 -15.91 -9.49 -16.78
N ILE A 215 -14.58 -9.42 -16.61
CA ILE A 215 -13.64 -9.29 -17.74
C ILE A 215 -13.52 -10.61 -18.51
N ASN A 216 -13.49 -11.74 -17.79
CA ASN A 216 -13.33 -13.08 -18.38
C ASN A 216 -14.64 -13.67 -18.93
N GLY A 217 -15.78 -12.97 -18.75
CA GLY A 217 -17.10 -13.47 -19.13
C GLY A 217 -17.61 -14.60 -18.23
N GLU A 218 -17.00 -14.79 -17.06
CA GLU A 218 -17.45 -15.70 -16.03
C GLU A 218 -18.41 -14.94 -15.10
N GLY A 219 -19.67 -15.34 -15.05
CA GLY A 219 -20.63 -14.81 -14.10
C GLY A 219 -20.29 -15.20 -12.65
N PRO A 220 -20.87 -14.53 -11.65
CA PRO A 220 -20.78 -14.96 -10.26
C PRO A 220 -21.07 -16.46 -10.10
N GLY A 221 -20.18 -17.21 -9.45
CA GLY A 221 -20.31 -18.66 -9.31
C GLY A 221 -19.64 -19.50 -10.42
N GLY A 222 -18.82 -18.90 -11.30
CA GLY A 222 -18.01 -19.63 -12.28
C GLY A 222 -18.80 -20.10 -13.50
N ILE A 223 -19.99 -19.54 -13.73
CA ILE A 223 -20.80 -19.84 -14.91
C ILE A 223 -20.30 -18.98 -16.06
N ASN A 224 -19.76 -19.59 -17.11
CA ASN A 224 -19.35 -18.84 -18.28
C ASN A 224 -20.59 -18.33 -19.05
N LEU A 225 -20.83 -17.02 -18.99
CA LEU A 225 -21.97 -16.34 -19.62
C LEU A 225 -21.89 -16.38 -21.15
N ASN A 226 -20.68 -16.56 -21.70
CA ASN A 226 -20.49 -16.64 -23.14
C ASN A 226 -20.85 -18.02 -23.70
N SER A 227 -20.92 -19.07 -22.87
CA SER A 227 -21.27 -20.44 -23.30
C SER A 227 -22.67 -20.89 -22.86
N ILE A 228 -23.40 -20.06 -22.11
CA ILE A 228 -24.72 -20.43 -21.61
C ILE A 228 -25.76 -20.46 -22.73
N THR A 229 -26.67 -21.45 -22.69
CA THR A 229 -27.77 -21.60 -23.65
C THR A 229 -29.05 -20.92 -23.15
N GLN A 230 -29.99 -20.60 -24.06
CA GLN A 230 -31.29 -20.03 -23.68
C GLN A 230 -32.08 -20.92 -22.71
N SER A 231 -31.99 -22.25 -22.86
CA SER A 231 -32.62 -23.21 -21.95
C SER A 231 -32.00 -23.16 -20.55
N ASP A 232 -30.68 -23.04 -20.46
CA ASP A 232 -29.97 -22.99 -19.16
C ASP A 232 -30.26 -21.68 -18.44
N ALA A 233 -30.23 -20.55 -19.16
CA ALA A 233 -30.60 -19.24 -18.62
C ALA A 233 -32.06 -19.23 -18.12
N SER A 234 -32.98 -19.87 -18.84
CA SER A 234 -34.40 -19.95 -18.46
C SER A 234 -34.63 -20.85 -17.25
N ARG A 235 -33.88 -21.96 -17.17
CA ARG A 235 -33.90 -22.86 -16.02
C ARG A 235 -33.38 -22.17 -14.76
N LEU A 236 -32.26 -21.45 -14.86
CA LEU A 236 -31.71 -20.65 -13.76
C LEU A 236 -32.71 -19.61 -13.27
N MET A 237 -33.35 -18.87 -14.19
CA MET A 237 -34.38 -17.88 -13.84
C MET A 237 -35.58 -18.51 -13.13
N SER A 238 -36.04 -19.67 -13.59
CA SER A 238 -37.14 -20.41 -12.97
C SER A 238 -36.77 -20.92 -11.57
N GLU A 239 -35.57 -21.49 -11.39
CA GLU A 239 -35.11 -21.98 -10.09
C GLU A 239 -34.92 -20.84 -9.09
N GLU A 240 -34.38 -19.71 -9.53
CA GLU A 240 -34.15 -18.57 -8.65
C GLU A 240 -35.47 -17.90 -8.25
N HIS A 241 -36.41 -17.72 -9.20
CA HIS A 241 -37.76 -17.26 -8.90
C HIS A 241 -38.48 -18.17 -7.90
N LYS A 242 -38.33 -19.50 -8.04
CA LYS A 242 -38.89 -20.47 -7.10
C LYS A 242 -38.27 -20.36 -5.71
N ARG A 243 -36.96 -20.12 -5.61
CA ARG A 243 -36.25 -19.96 -4.33
C ARG A 243 -36.61 -18.65 -3.62
N LEU A 244 -36.69 -17.56 -4.37
CA LEU A 244 -37.01 -16.23 -3.84
C LEU A 244 -38.51 -16.05 -3.59
N GLY A 245 -39.35 -16.79 -4.31
CA GLY A 245 -40.81 -16.61 -4.29
C GLY A 245 -41.29 -15.35 -5.01
N HIS A 246 -40.38 -14.59 -5.62
CA HIS A 246 -40.65 -13.39 -6.40
C HIS A 246 -39.67 -13.27 -7.56
N ARG A 247 -39.90 -12.30 -8.44
CA ARG A 247 -39.02 -12.04 -9.59
C ARG A 247 -37.58 -11.78 -9.10
N PRO A 248 -36.58 -12.46 -9.70
CA PRO A 248 -35.19 -12.18 -9.40
C PRO A 248 -34.86 -10.70 -9.65
N PRO A 249 -34.06 -10.05 -8.78
CA PRO A 249 -33.65 -8.66 -8.97
C PRO A 249 -32.76 -8.51 -10.22
N ALA A 250 -32.69 -7.30 -10.77
CA ALA A 250 -31.98 -7.01 -12.02
C ALA A 250 -30.49 -7.40 -11.97
N ASP A 251 -29.91 -7.31 -10.79
CA ASP A 251 -28.51 -7.56 -10.52
C ASP A 251 -28.21 -9.06 -10.38
N SER A 252 -29.23 -9.92 -10.42
CA SER A 252 -29.06 -11.33 -10.15
C SER A 252 -28.50 -12.13 -11.33
N LEU A 253 -27.90 -13.27 -10.99
CA LEU A 253 -27.30 -14.22 -11.93
C LEU A 253 -28.26 -14.67 -13.02
N ALA A 254 -29.50 -15.02 -12.68
CA ALA A 254 -30.48 -15.42 -13.67
C ALA A 254 -30.79 -14.31 -14.67
N VAL A 255 -30.85 -13.06 -14.22
CA VAL A 255 -31.14 -11.91 -15.08
C VAL A 255 -29.95 -11.60 -15.98
N GLN A 256 -28.73 -11.63 -15.43
CA GLN A 256 -27.50 -11.46 -16.20
C GLN A 256 -27.35 -12.55 -17.28
N ALA A 257 -27.69 -13.81 -16.96
CA ALA A 257 -27.70 -14.90 -17.93
C ALA A 257 -28.70 -14.68 -19.08
N GLN A 258 -29.92 -14.24 -18.77
CA GLN A 258 -30.93 -13.91 -19.79
C GLN A 258 -30.50 -12.75 -20.70
N SER A 259 -29.92 -11.70 -20.10
CA SER A 259 -29.39 -10.56 -20.84
C SER A 259 -28.25 -10.96 -21.77
N ALA A 260 -27.34 -11.84 -21.32
CA ALA A 260 -26.22 -12.33 -22.13
C ALA A 260 -26.67 -13.17 -23.33
N VAL A 261 -27.69 -14.03 -23.18
CA VAL A 261 -28.22 -14.81 -24.32
C VAL A 261 -29.02 -13.93 -25.28
N SER A 262 -29.80 -12.98 -24.75
CA SER A 262 -30.58 -12.04 -25.57
C SER A 262 -29.66 -11.17 -26.43
N ALA A 263 -28.59 -10.63 -25.85
CA ALA A 263 -27.59 -9.83 -26.56
C ALA A 263 -26.81 -10.60 -27.64
N ARG A 264 -26.86 -11.93 -27.65
CA ARG A 264 -26.27 -12.78 -28.70
C ARG A 264 -27.26 -13.17 -29.80
N SER A 265 -28.55 -12.98 -29.55
CA SER A 265 -29.64 -13.37 -30.46
C SER A 265 -30.09 -12.21 -31.35
N ASP A 266 -29.70 -10.98 -31.01
CA ASP A 266 -29.83 -9.75 -31.81
C ASP A 266 -28.62 -9.58 -32.77
#